data_AF-A0A935ZEX8-F1
#
_entry.id   AF-A0A935ZEX8-F1
#
_cell.length_a   1.000
_cell.length_b   1.000
_cell.length_c   1.000
_cell.angle_alpha   90.00
_cell.angle_beta   90.00
_cell.angle_gamma   90.00
#
_symmetry.space_group_name_H-M   'P 1'
#
loop_
_entity.id
_entity.type
_entity.pdbx_description
1 polymer ?
#
loop_
_entity_poly.entity_id
_entity_poly.type
_entity_poly.pdbx_seq_one_letter_code
_entity_poly.pdbx_strand_id
1 'polypeptide(L)'
;MTWLVEQQLDRRRAADGRCVGIQATLATGPEGEQPIDLYDLLDGHLAASDPRNEADPWLAIVDQIRDKLGFPLEPELFSNMVFAAYLGDAEHPALQRIARALLATFCHGDAAGLYHFFTSLRFACDTDCTGMALRARLACGELDPSDARGAAALRRSTAAILRSAAIDELAAADNRSYGKLNGALRRHVIKVYLDDHEVQGRITDRGRKNNPAVVANALYPVLCELECGRRRPDERIALREFVETSEAPIVAEATVASIVRASLAYVADFVHAGQWREGCRYYALPDAPLCFIAELAARHPVIDDAHGLRPALRAAVIERRTHARGPFGPERPLSAALRAITAANVGLDPQPELELLLATQDASGAWLGFDCLYTLGTTSSRLPVHFGSAALTTALAVRALGRRPPTASDARWWRALVEAQG
;
A
#
# COMPACT_ATOMS: atom_id res chain seq x y z
N MET A 1 -17.09 6.65 14.40
CA MET A 1 -17.80 6.78 13.10
C MET A 1 -18.30 8.19 12.86
N THR A 2 -18.97 8.82 13.83
CA THR A 2 -19.43 10.23 13.76
C THR A 2 -18.31 11.18 13.35
N TRP A 3 -17.14 11.07 13.98
CA TRP A 3 -15.97 11.88 13.65
C TRP A 3 -15.58 11.85 12.16
N LEU A 4 -15.50 10.67 11.52
CA LEU A 4 -15.13 10.57 10.08
C LEU A 4 -16.10 11.34 9.18
N VAL A 5 -17.38 11.38 9.54
CA VAL A 5 -18.41 12.12 8.80
C VAL A 5 -18.28 13.62 9.06
N GLU A 6 -18.00 14.01 10.30
CA GLU A 6 -17.81 15.40 10.71
C GLU A 6 -16.56 16.05 10.11
N GLN A 7 -15.51 15.27 9.82
CA GLN A 7 -14.31 15.77 9.13
C GLN A 7 -14.59 16.28 7.71
N GLN A 8 -15.76 16.00 7.12
CA GLN A 8 -16.13 16.42 5.76
C GLN A 8 -15.04 16.13 4.72
N LEU A 9 -14.41 14.96 4.82
CA LEU A 9 -13.30 14.55 3.95
C LEU A 9 -13.68 14.59 2.46
N ASP A 10 -14.97 14.35 2.15
CA ASP A 10 -15.55 14.46 0.81
C ASP A 10 -15.55 15.88 0.23
N ARG A 11 -15.45 16.90 1.09
CA ARG A 11 -15.52 18.32 0.76
C ARG A 11 -14.19 19.05 0.92
N ARG A 12 -13.18 18.40 1.49
CA ARG A 12 -11.87 19.02 1.73
C ARG A 12 -11.22 19.45 0.42
N ARG A 13 -10.80 20.71 0.35
CA ARG A 13 -10.09 21.33 -0.78
C ARG A 13 -8.77 21.92 -0.32
N ALA A 14 -7.70 21.83 -1.12
CA ALA A 14 -6.47 22.61 -0.91
C ALA A 14 -6.68 24.08 -1.29
N ALA A 15 -5.71 24.95 -0.97
CA ALA A 15 -5.77 26.38 -1.30
C ALA A 15 -5.95 26.67 -2.80
N ASP A 16 -5.47 25.77 -3.67
CA ASP A 16 -5.64 25.84 -5.13
C ASP A 16 -6.99 25.31 -5.63
N GLY A 17 -7.90 24.93 -4.72
CA GLY A 17 -9.24 24.44 -5.03
C GLY A 17 -9.34 22.95 -5.39
N ARG A 18 -8.22 22.21 -5.44
CA ARG A 18 -8.26 20.76 -5.70
C ARG A 18 -8.88 19.99 -4.54
N CYS A 19 -9.65 18.94 -4.84
CA CYS A 19 -10.12 17.99 -3.84
C CYS A 19 -8.97 17.10 -3.39
N VAL A 20 -8.65 17.13 -2.09
CA VAL A 20 -7.49 16.40 -1.53
C VAL A 20 -7.87 15.27 -0.59
N GLY A 21 -9.09 15.26 -0.04
CA GLY A 21 -9.52 14.19 0.85
C GLY A 21 -8.68 14.13 2.12
N ILE A 22 -8.34 12.91 2.56
CA ILE A 22 -7.43 12.63 3.67
C ILE A 22 -6.02 13.05 3.30
N GLN A 23 -5.34 13.73 4.22
CA GLN A 23 -3.91 14.01 4.14
C GLN A 23 -3.19 13.43 5.35
N ALA A 24 -1.94 13.03 5.15
CA ALA A 24 -1.10 12.49 6.20
C ALA A 24 -0.47 13.59 7.06
N THR A 25 -0.26 13.25 8.32
CA THR A 25 0.74 13.88 9.18
C THR A 25 2.09 13.21 8.90
N LEU A 26 3.13 14.00 8.64
CA LEU A 26 4.50 13.53 8.49
C LEU A 26 5.24 13.68 9.81
N ALA A 27 6.14 12.77 10.12
CA ALA A 27 7.02 12.87 11.27
C ALA A 27 8.45 12.42 10.92
N THR A 28 9.43 12.94 11.64
CA THR A 28 10.85 12.56 11.47
C THR A 28 11.22 11.29 12.25
N GLY A 29 10.30 10.81 13.09
CA GLY A 29 10.43 9.54 13.79
C GLY A 29 9.09 8.79 13.90
N PRO A 30 9.15 7.53 14.37
CA PRO A 30 8.03 6.61 14.41
C PRO A 30 7.01 6.92 15.52
N GLU A 31 7.35 7.76 16.49
CA GLU A 31 6.45 8.16 17.59
C GLU A 31 5.72 9.47 17.31
N GLY A 32 6.00 10.11 16.16
CA GLY A 32 5.36 11.37 15.78
C GLY A 32 6.21 12.59 16.13
N GLU A 33 7.52 12.42 16.20
CA GLU A 33 8.47 13.50 16.47
C GLU A 33 8.41 14.55 15.35
N GLN A 34 8.28 15.82 15.75
CA GLN A 34 8.19 16.97 14.83
C GLN A 34 7.10 16.80 13.77
N PRO A 35 5.82 16.63 14.18
CA PRO A 35 4.75 16.31 13.26
C PRO A 35 4.40 17.51 12.39
N ILE A 36 4.20 17.30 11.10
CA ILE A 36 3.67 18.29 10.15
C ILE A 36 2.40 17.74 9.54
N ASP A 37 1.29 18.44 9.72
CA ASP A 37 0.07 18.15 8.98
C ASP A 37 0.19 18.67 7.54
N LEU A 38 0.06 17.80 6.55
CA LEU A 38 0.03 18.22 5.15
C LEU A 38 -1.10 19.21 4.86
N TYR A 39 -2.20 19.20 5.61
CA TYR A 39 -3.24 20.22 5.46
C TYR A 39 -2.70 21.63 5.69
N ASP A 40 -1.86 21.84 6.70
CA ASP A 40 -1.28 23.16 6.99
C ASP A 40 -0.35 23.62 5.87
N LEU A 41 0.38 22.68 5.25
CA LEU A 41 1.19 22.97 4.08
C LEU A 41 0.35 23.35 2.86
N LEU A 42 -0.73 22.60 2.61
CA LEU A 42 -1.59 22.78 1.43
C LEU A 42 -2.50 24.01 1.51
N ASP A 43 -2.86 24.45 2.72
CA ASP A 43 -3.64 25.67 2.94
C ASP A 43 -2.78 26.94 2.90
N GLY A 44 -1.46 26.79 2.76
CA GLY A 44 -0.53 27.91 2.80
C GLY A 44 -0.38 28.51 4.20
N HIS A 45 -0.83 27.81 5.25
CA HIS A 45 -0.50 28.17 6.64
C HIS A 45 1.00 28.05 6.90
N LEU A 46 1.71 27.24 6.10
CA LEU A 46 3.16 27.13 6.04
C LEU A 46 3.72 27.77 4.76
N ALA A 47 3.62 29.10 4.62
CA ALA A 47 4.19 29.83 3.49
C ALA A 47 5.56 30.45 3.84
N ALA A 48 6.55 30.30 2.95
CA ALA A 48 7.89 30.87 3.06
C ALA A 48 7.95 32.41 2.96
N SER A 49 6.81 33.08 2.72
CA SER A 49 6.74 34.51 2.38
C SER A 49 6.06 35.38 3.44
N ASP A 50 5.80 34.90 4.66
CA ASP A 50 5.46 35.79 5.78
C ASP A 50 6.77 36.30 6.41
N PRO A 51 7.12 37.60 6.30
CA PRO A 51 8.33 38.16 6.91
C PRO A 51 8.32 38.11 8.45
N ARG A 52 7.24 37.66 9.10
CA ARG A 52 7.21 37.34 10.53
C ARG A 52 7.69 35.91 10.85
N ASN A 53 7.92 35.07 9.84
CA ASN A 53 8.30 33.65 9.97
C ASN A 53 9.78 33.36 9.70
N GLU A 54 10.68 34.37 9.66
CA GLU A 54 12.12 34.17 9.45
C GLU A 54 12.81 33.31 10.54
N ALA A 55 12.10 33.01 11.64
CA ALA A 55 12.55 32.11 12.71
C ALA A 55 11.68 30.85 12.85
N ASP A 56 10.78 30.56 11.90
CA ASP A 56 9.85 29.44 12.05
C ASP A 56 10.58 28.09 11.85
N PRO A 57 10.76 27.28 12.93
CA PRO A 57 11.39 25.97 12.83
C PRO A 57 10.73 25.05 11.80
N TRP A 58 9.47 25.32 11.45
CA TRP A 58 8.69 24.52 10.51
C TRP A 58 9.15 24.64 9.05
N LEU A 59 9.62 25.79 8.58
CA LEU A 59 10.14 25.93 7.21
C LEU A 59 11.41 25.09 7.02
N ALA A 60 12.29 25.08 8.02
CA ALA A 60 13.47 24.22 8.02
C ALA A 60 13.10 22.73 8.03
N ILE A 61 12.02 22.32 8.72
CA ILE A 61 11.55 20.93 8.70
C ILE A 61 10.92 20.57 7.35
N VAL A 62 10.12 21.45 6.74
CA VAL A 62 9.55 21.24 5.40
C VAL A 62 10.66 21.11 4.36
N ASP A 63 11.65 21.99 4.37
CA ASP A 63 12.80 21.92 3.47
C ASP A 63 13.62 20.66 3.74
N GLN A 64 13.84 20.30 5.00
CA GLN A 64 14.49 19.03 5.35
C GLN A 64 13.72 17.82 4.82
N ILE A 65 12.39 17.80 4.89
CA ILE A 65 11.58 16.71 4.34
C ILE A 65 11.63 16.71 2.81
N ARG A 66 11.54 17.88 2.16
CA ARG A 66 11.65 18.01 0.70
C ARG A 66 13.02 17.56 0.20
N ASP A 67 14.09 17.93 0.89
CA ASP A 67 15.46 17.49 0.61
C ASP A 67 15.60 15.97 0.80
N LYS A 68 15.00 15.42 1.86
CA LYS A 68 14.99 13.96 2.11
C LYS A 68 14.23 13.19 1.02
N LEU A 69 13.11 13.73 0.55
CA LEU A 69 12.25 13.09 -0.45
C LEU A 69 12.75 13.32 -1.89
N GLY A 70 13.39 14.46 -2.13
CA GLY A 70 13.93 14.91 -3.41
C GLY A 70 12.91 15.59 -4.32
N PHE A 71 11.76 16.06 -3.79
CA PHE A 71 10.69 16.68 -4.57
C PHE A 71 9.78 17.55 -3.67
N PRO A 72 9.02 18.52 -4.23
CA PRO A 72 8.06 19.29 -3.45
C PRO A 72 6.94 18.40 -2.90
N LEU A 73 6.61 18.58 -1.62
CA LEU A 73 5.42 17.96 -1.03
C LEU A 73 4.16 18.49 -1.71
N GLU A 74 3.42 17.58 -2.32
CA GLU A 74 2.13 17.80 -2.97
C GLU A 74 1.05 16.98 -2.23
N PRO A 75 -0.26 17.19 -2.52
CA PRO A 75 -1.30 16.36 -1.93
C PRO A 75 -1.00 14.87 -2.07
N GLU A 76 -1.10 14.18 -0.94
CA GLU A 76 -0.89 12.75 -0.80
C GLU A 76 -2.19 12.00 -1.13
N LEU A 77 -2.10 10.89 -1.85
CA LEU A 77 -3.22 10.14 -2.42
C LEU A 77 -3.35 8.73 -1.84
N PHE A 78 -2.28 8.14 -1.34
CA PHE A 78 -2.26 6.77 -0.85
C PHE A 78 -3.21 6.55 0.34
N SER A 79 -3.35 7.52 1.25
CA SER A 79 -4.30 7.48 2.36
C SER A 79 -5.75 7.42 1.87
N ASN A 80 -6.08 8.14 0.79
CA ASN A 80 -7.39 8.06 0.17
C ASN A 80 -7.62 6.67 -0.44
N MET A 81 -6.61 6.07 -1.07
CA MET A 81 -6.68 4.72 -1.62
C MET A 81 -6.91 3.68 -0.53
N VAL A 82 -6.15 3.73 0.57
CA VAL A 82 -6.31 2.81 1.70
C VAL A 82 -7.70 2.91 2.31
N PHE A 83 -8.20 4.14 2.55
CA PHE A 83 -9.56 4.32 3.07
C PHE A 83 -10.60 3.66 2.17
N ALA A 84 -10.56 3.97 0.86
CA ALA A 84 -11.55 3.45 -0.07
C ALA A 84 -11.41 1.94 -0.30
N ALA A 85 -10.22 1.37 -0.22
CA ALA A 85 -9.97 -0.07 -0.33
C ALA A 85 -10.54 -0.88 0.85
N TYR A 86 -10.59 -0.28 2.04
CA TYR A 86 -11.05 -0.96 3.26
C TYR A 86 -12.49 -0.63 3.65
N LEU A 87 -13.02 0.52 3.24
CA LEU A 87 -14.37 0.98 3.60
C LEU A 87 -15.29 1.23 2.39
N GLY A 88 -14.81 1.03 1.16
CA GLY A 88 -15.58 1.28 -0.06
C GLY A 88 -16.83 0.40 -0.20
N ASP A 89 -16.79 -0.81 0.36
CA ASP A 89 -17.88 -1.79 0.37
C ASP A 89 -18.66 -1.82 1.70
N ALA A 90 -18.38 -0.87 2.61
CA ALA A 90 -19.09 -0.77 3.87
C ALA A 90 -20.58 -0.52 3.63
N GLU A 91 -21.47 -1.13 4.44
CA GLU A 91 -22.92 -0.96 4.28
C GLU A 91 -23.41 0.44 4.71
N HIS A 92 -22.58 1.17 5.48
CA HIS A 92 -22.95 2.46 6.02
C HIS A 92 -22.95 3.56 4.93
N PRO A 93 -24.09 4.19 4.60
CA PRO A 93 -24.20 5.11 3.47
C PRO A 93 -23.25 6.31 3.52
N ALA A 94 -22.96 6.84 4.72
CA ALA A 94 -22.02 7.94 4.85
C ALA A 94 -20.57 7.53 4.53
N LEU A 95 -20.17 6.29 4.87
CA LEU A 95 -18.83 5.79 4.56
C LEU A 95 -18.70 5.52 3.07
N GLN A 96 -19.72 4.96 2.43
CA GLN A 96 -19.76 4.81 0.97
C GLN A 96 -19.66 6.16 0.25
N ARG A 97 -20.36 7.19 0.74
CA ARG A 97 -20.26 8.54 0.18
C ARG A 97 -18.85 9.10 0.29
N ILE A 98 -18.23 8.99 1.47
CA ILE A 98 -16.84 9.42 1.68
C ILE A 98 -15.91 8.65 0.75
N ALA A 99 -15.99 7.31 0.72
CA ALA A 99 -15.13 6.48 -0.12
C ALA A 99 -15.25 6.83 -1.62
N ARG A 100 -16.47 7.06 -2.13
CA ARG A 100 -16.69 7.51 -3.52
C ARG A 100 -16.12 8.90 -3.80
N ALA A 101 -16.24 9.83 -2.85
CA ALA A 101 -15.66 11.16 -2.99
C ALA A 101 -14.13 11.11 -2.97
N LEU A 102 -13.54 10.31 -2.08
CA LEU A 102 -12.10 10.09 -2.03
C LEU A 102 -11.60 9.39 -3.29
N LEU A 103 -12.37 8.44 -3.84
CA LEU A 103 -12.03 7.80 -5.12
C LEU A 103 -11.86 8.82 -6.24
N ALA A 104 -12.64 9.90 -6.28
CA ALA A 104 -12.50 10.94 -7.29
C ALA A 104 -11.15 11.70 -7.23
N THR A 105 -10.40 11.62 -6.12
CA THR A 105 -9.07 12.26 -6.02
C THR A 105 -7.97 11.46 -6.72
N PHE A 106 -8.21 10.17 -6.98
CA PHE A 106 -7.24 9.28 -7.61
C PHE A 106 -7.84 8.37 -8.70
N CYS A 107 -9.12 8.52 -9.10
CA CYS A 107 -9.78 7.59 -10.03
C CYS A 107 -9.17 7.57 -11.44
N HIS A 108 -8.43 8.63 -11.78
CA HIS A 108 -7.65 8.72 -13.00
C HIS A 108 -6.20 8.32 -12.67
N GLY A 109 -5.84 7.10 -13.06
CA GLY A 109 -4.43 6.73 -13.17
C GLY A 109 -3.75 7.54 -14.28
N ASP A 110 -2.42 7.43 -14.36
CA ASP A 110 -1.65 7.99 -15.46
C ASP A 110 -2.01 7.31 -16.80
N ALA A 111 -1.35 7.75 -17.88
CA ALA A 111 -1.58 7.20 -19.22
C ALA A 111 -1.29 5.68 -19.33
N ALA A 112 -0.45 5.13 -18.45
CA ALA A 112 -0.13 3.71 -18.38
C ALA A 112 -1.09 2.91 -17.46
N GLY A 113 -2.04 3.60 -16.79
CA GLY A 113 -2.95 3.00 -15.83
C GLY A 113 -2.30 2.76 -14.47
N LEU A 114 -1.21 3.46 -14.15
CA LEU A 114 -0.51 3.41 -12.88
C LEU A 114 -0.99 4.54 -11.98
N TYR A 115 -0.78 4.39 -10.66
CA TYR A 115 -1.20 5.37 -9.68
C TYR A 115 -0.01 5.86 -8.87
N HIS A 116 -0.10 7.12 -8.46
CA HIS A 116 0.95 7.82 -7.74
C HIS A 116 0.58 7.98 -6.28
N PHE A 117 1.60 7.98 -5.44
CA PHE A 117 1.46 8.26 -4.03
C PHE A 117 1.11 9.72 -3.75
N PHE A 118 1.66 10.64 -4.52
CA PHE A 118 1.34 12.06 -4.50
C PHE A 118 0.70 12.46 -5.82
N THR A 119 -0.01 13.59 -5.84
CA THR A 119 -0.48 14.18 -7.10
C THR A 119 0.67 14.61 -8.04
N SER A 120 1.89 14.74 -7.50
CA SER A 120 3.08 15.04 -8.29
C SER A 120 3.52 13.88 -9.15
N LEU A 121 3.73 14.14 -10.44
CA LEU A 121 4.36 13.18 -11.36
C LEU A 121 5.86 13.02 -11.14
N ARG A 122 6.48 13.85 -10.27
CA ARG A 122 7.91 13.72 -9.90
C ARG A 122 8.17 12.55 -8.97
N PHE A 123 7.14 12.09 -8.26
CA PHE A 123 7.21 10.84 -7.52
C PHE A 123 6.79 9.68 -8.42
N ALA A 124 7.67 8.70 -8.53
CA ALA A 124 7.43 7.51 -9.33
C ALA A 124 6.10 6.86 -8.90
N CYS A 125 5.27 6.48 -9.87
CA CYS A 125 4.23 5.51 -9.62
C CYS A 125 4.87 4.23 -9.09
N ASP A 126 4.20 3.59 -8.15
CA ASP A 126 4.58 2.28 -7.66
C ASP A 126 3.40 1.30 -7.76
N THR A 127 3.74 0.01 -7.76
CA THR A 127 2.77 -1.07 -7.86
C THR A 127 1.92 -1.20 -6.58
N ASP A 128 2.34 -0.57 -5.47
CA ASP A 128 1.61 -0.55 -4.21
C ASP A 128 0.38 0.37 -4.30
N CYS A 129 0.60 1.63 -4.68
CA CYS A 129 -0.44 2.60 -4.97
C CYS A 129 -1.37 2.08 -6.06
N THR A 130 -0.81 1.49 -7.12
CA THR A 130 -1.60 0.92 -8.21
C THR A 130 -2.48 -0.23 -7.72
N GLY A 131 -1.93 -1.17 -6.94
CA GLY A 131 -2.68 -2.27 -6.35
C GLY A 131 -3.80 -1.79 -5.43
N MET A 132 -3.49 -0.85 -4.53
CA MET A 132 -4.44 -0.30 -3.57
C MET A 132 -5.55 0.51 -4.25
N ALA A 133 -5.22 1.32 -5.26
CA ALA A 133 -6.19 2.09 -6.03
C ALA A 133 -7.15 1.17 -6.79
N LEU A 134 -6.65 0.11 -7.45
CA LEU A 134 -7.52 -0.86 -8.12
C LEU A 134 -8.43 -1.59 -7.13
N ARG A 135 -7.90 -1.98 -5.96
CA ARG A 135 -8.71 -2.57 -4.88
C ARG A 135 -9.80 -1.62 -4.42
N ALA A 136 -9.49 -0.34 -4.20
CA ALA A 136 -10.47 0.69 -3.86
C ALA A 136 -11.57 0.83 -4.92
N ARG A 137 -11.19 0.85 -6.20
CA ARG A 137 -12.13 0.95 -7.32
C ARG A 137 -13.04 -0.27 -7.43
N LEU A 138 -12.50 -1.48 -7.22
CA LEU A 138 -13.28 -2.72 -7.13
C LEU A 138 -14.26 -2.67 -5.95
N ALA A 139 -13.78 -2.32 -4.76
CA ALA A 139 -14.60 -2.27 -3.53
C ALA A 139 -15.74 -1.23 -3.63
N CYS A 140 -15.50 -0.11 -4.29
CA CYS A 140 -16.51 0.93 -4.51
C CYS A 140 -17.48 0.60 -5.68
N GLY A 141 -17.23 -0.48 -6.43
CA GLY A 141 -17.99 -0.85 -7.62
C GLY A 141 -17.81 0.09 -8.81
N GLU A 142 -16.76 0.92 -8.82
CA GLU A 142 -16.44 1.77 -9.98
C GLU A 142 -15.74 0.95 -11.07
N LEU A 143 -14.97 -0.07 -10.67
CA LEU A 143 -14.37 -1.03 -11.57
C LEU A 143 -15.14 -2.34 -11.50
N ASP A 144 -15.93 -2.67 -12.52
CA ASP A 144 -16.62 -3.95 -12.61
C ASP A 144 -15.97 -4.85 -13.70
N PRO A 145 -15.32 -5.96 -13.32
CA PRO A 145 -14.71 -6.88 -14.28
C PRO A 145 -15.74 -7.65 -15.13
N SER A 146 -17.03 -7.61 -14.78
CA SER A 146 -18.12 -8.18 -15.59
C SER A 146 -18.44 -7.30 -16.81
N ASP A 147 -18.22 -5.99 -16.71
CA ASP A 147 -18.43 -5.02 -17.78
C ASP A 147 -17.18 -4.87 -18.67
N ALA A 148 -17.36 -4.52 -19.95
CA ALA A 148 -16.25 -4.42 -20.90
C ALA A 148 -15.27 -3.27 -20.61
N ARG A 149 -15.76 -2.12 -20.13
CA ARG A 149 -14.96 -0.94 -19.80
C ARG A 149 -14.16 -1.17 -18.53
N GLY A 150 -14.79 -1.71 -17.49
CA GLY A 150 -14.18 -2.09 -16.23
C GLY A 150 -13.14 -3.19 -16.44
N ALA A 151 -13.47 -4.24 -17.19
CA ALA A 151 -12.50 -5.28 -17.57
C ALA A 151 -11.29 -4.70 -18.34
N ALA A 152 -11.52 -3.80 -19.30
CA ALA A 152 -10.42 -3.18 -20.04
C ALA A 152 -9.56 -2.28 -19.15
N ALA A 153 -10.16 -1.53 -18.22
CA ALA A 153 -9.43 -0.69 -17.28
C ALA A 153 -8.60 -1.53 -16.30
N LEU A 154 -9.18 -2.58 -15.72
CA LEU A 154 -8.48 -3.52 -14.86
C LEU A 154 -7.29 -4.14 -15.60
N ARG A 155 -7.54 -4.66 -16.81
CA ARG A 155 -6.52 -5.30 -17.65
C ARG A 155 -5.34 -4.39 -18.01
N ARG A 156 -5.58 -3.10 -18.24
CA ARG A 156 -4.51 -2.13 -18.52
C ARG A 156 -3.58 -1.99 -17.32
N SER A 157 -4.14 -1.74 -16.14
CA SER A 157 -3.35 -1.52 -14.93
C SER A 157 -2.68 -2.80 -14.42
N THR A 158 -3.35 -3.95 -14.46
CA THR A 158 -2.74 -5.23 -14.08
C THR A 158 -1.66 -5.67 -15.07
N ALA A 159 -1.80 -5.36 -16.36
CA ALA A 159 -0.71 -5.56 -17.32
C ALA A 159 0.52 -4.74 -16.94
N ALA A 160 0.34 -3.47 -16.52
CA ALA A 160 1.45 -2.65 -16.04
C ALA A 160 2.10 -3.25 -14.79
N ILE A 161 1.31 -3.71 -13.80
CA ILE A 161 1.82 -4.44 -12.63
C ILE A 161 2.63 -5.68 -13.04
N LEU A 162 2.10 -6.50 -13.94
CA LEU A 162 2.78 -7.74 -14.36
C LEU A 162 4.08 -7.45 -15.12
N ARG A 163 4.12 -6.39 -15.94
CA ARG A 163 5.34 -5.95 -16.64
C ARG A 163 6.45 -5.51 -15.69
N SER A 164 6.12 -5.14 -14.44
CA SER A 164 7.13 -4.78 -13.42
C SER A 164 7.84 -5.98 -12.82
N ALA A 165 7.50 -7.21 -13.19
CA ALA A 165 8.17 -8.38 -12.64
C ALA A 165 9.68 -8.36 -12.96
N ALA A 166 10.51 -8.70 -11.98
CA ALA A 166 11.96 -8.72 -12.14
C ALA A 166 12.39 -9.75 -13.19
N ILE A 167 13.34 -9.37 -14.06
CA ILE A 167 13.87 -10.27 -15.09
C ILE A 167 14.88 -11.25 -14.46
N ASP A 168 15.74 -10.74 -13.60
CA ASP A 168 16.84 -11.49 -12.99
C ASP A 168 16.62 -11.75 -11.49
N GLU A 169 17.39 -12.70 -10.96
CA GLU A 169 17.57 -12.91 -9.54
C GLU A 169 18.93 -12.36 -9.12
N LEU A 170 18.95 -11.55 -8.06
CA LEU A 170 20.15 -10.91 -7.55
C LEU A 170 20.22 -11.04 -6.03
N ALA A 171 21.39 -11.43 -5.52
CA ALA A 171 21.65 -11.38 -4.10
C ALA A 171 21.62 -9.92 -3.60
N ALA A 172 21.30 -9.74 -2.31
CA ALA A 172 21.19 -8.41 -1.72
C ALA A 172 22.47 -7.57 -1.84
N ALA A 173 23.65 -8.22 -1.84
CA ALA A 173 24.94 -7.56 -1.97
C ALA A 173 25.17 -6.94 -3.36
N ASP A 174 24.58 -7.56 -4.39
CA ASP A 174 24.80 -7.24 -5.81
C ASP A 174 23.70 -6.33 -6.38
N ASN A 175 22.50 -6.33 -5.78
CA ASN A 175 21.42 -5.46 -6.18
C ASN A 175 21.59 -4.03 -5.63
N ARG A 176 22.42 -3.26 -6.32
CA ARG A 176 22.70 -1.85 -6.02
C ARG A 176 22.25 -0.94 -7.17
N SER A 177 21.77 0.24 -6.82
CA SER A 177 21.52 1.33 -7.76
C SER A 177 21.78 2.67 -7.08
N TYR A 178 22.46 3.57 -7.77
CA TYR A 178 22.82 4.92 -7.32
C TYR A 178 23.52 4.90 -5.95
N GLY A 179 24.41 3.93 -5.75
CA GLY A 179 25.16 3.72 -4.50
C GLY A 179 24.34 3.18 -3.33
N LYS A 180 23.07 2.78 -3.54
CA LYS A 180 22.18 2.28 -2.48
C LYS A 180 21.87 0.78 -2.65
N LEU A 181 21.74 0.08 -1.52
CA LEU A 181 21.32 -1.31 -1.47
C LEU A 181 19.80 -1.44 -1.61
N ASN A 182 19.35 -2.20 -2.61
CA ASN A 182 17.94 -2.41 -2.88
C ASN A 182 17.36 -3.67 -2.19
N GLY A 183 18.22 -4.49 -1.59
CA GLY A 183 17.85 -5.80 -1.03
C GLY A 183 17.88 -6.89 -2.09
N ALA A 184 17.62 -8.14 -1.72
CA ALA A 184 17.57 -9.23 -2.69
C ALA A 184 16.46 -9.00 -3.73
N LEU A 185 16.75 -9.32 -4.98
CA LEU A 185 15.79 -9.31 -6.08
C LEU A 185 15.50 -10.76 -6.45
N ARG A 186 14.23 -11.12 -6.58
CA ARG A 186 13.82 -12.46 -7.00
C ARG A 186 13.19 -12.42 -8.37
N ARG A 187 13.62 -13.34 -9.23
CA ARG A 187 13.13 -13.43 -10.61
C ARG A 187 11.61 -13.63 -10.65
N HIS A 188 10.97 -12.94 -11.58
CA HIS A 188 9.53 -12.89 -11.83
C HIS A 188 8.67 -12.38 -10.65
N VAL A 189 9.28 -11.91 -9.56
CA VAL A 189 8.53 -11.24 -8.50
C VAL A 189 8.26 -9.80 -8.90
N ILE A 190 7.00 -9.36 -8.70
CA ILE A 190 6.58 -7.98 -8.95
C ILE A 190 7.50 -7.01 -8.20
N LYS A 191 8.04 -6.02 -8.92
CA LYS A 191 8.84 -4.95 -8.32
C LYS A 191 7.94 -3.83 -7.81
N VAL A 192 8.47 -3.08 -6.85
CA VAL A 192 7.82 -1.90 -6.28
C VAL A 192 7.64 -0.83 -7.36
N TYR A 193 8.68 -0.55 -8.13
CA TYR A 193 8.63 0.42 -9.21
C TYR A 193 8.63 -0.32 -10.55
N LEU A 194 7.92 0.22 -11.55
CA LEU A 194 7.92 -0.31 -12.92
C LEU A 194 9.29 -0.16 -13.59
N ASP A 195 10.18 0.65 -13.00
CA ASP A 195 11.47 1.08 -13.55
C ASP A 195 11.33 1.63 -14.97
N ASP A 196 10.30 2.42 -15.23
CA ASP A 196 10.02 2.94 -16.58
C ASP A 196 10.67 4.30 -16.82
N HIS A 197 11.86 4.27 -17.44
CA HIS A 197 12.58 5.49 -17.84
C HIS A 197 11.82 6.29 -18.92
N GLU A 198 10.86 5.70 -19.65
CA GLU A 198 10.08 6.41 -20.67
C GLU A 198 9.01 7.31 -20.06
N VAL A 199 8.40 6.87 -18.96
CA VAL A 199 7.34 7.63 -18.27
C VAL A 199 7.92 8.58 -17.24
N GLN A 200 8.91 8.14 -16.46
CA GLN A 200 9.40 8.88 -15.30
C GLN A 200 10.77 9.54 -15.54
N GLY A 201 11.51 9.08 -16.54
CA GLY A 201 12.87 9.51 -16.80
C GLY A 201 13.90 8.79 -15.92
N ARG A 202 15.15 8.71 -16.41
CA ARG A 202 16.26 8.04 -15.70
C ARG A 202 16.59 8.68 -14.35
N ILE A 203 16.34 9.98 -14.18
CA ILE A 203 16.68 10.75 -12.97
C ILE A 203 15.82 10.32 -11.77
N THR A 204 14.62 9.80 -12.02
CA THR A 204 13.69 9.36 -10.97
C THR A 204 13.79 7.87 -10.67
N ASP A 205 14.73 7.16 -11.28
CA ASP A 205 14.93 5.74 -11.08
C ASP A 205 15.26 5.45 -9.61
N ARG A 206 14.40 4.65 -8.98
CA ARG A 206 14.50 4.30 -7.56
C ARG A 206 15.16 2.94 -7.35
N GLY A 207 15.54 2.22 -8.41
CA GLY A 207 16.17 0.91 -8.36
C GLY A 207 15.20 -0.24 -8.11
N ARG A 208 15.66 -1.44 -8.48
CA ARG A 208 14.89 -2.68 -8.53
C ARG A 208 14.67 -3.26 -7.14
N LYS A 209 13.43 -3.25 -6.64
CA LYS A 209 13.11 -3.69 -5.27
C LYS A 209 11.89 -4.60 -5.30
N ASN A 210 11.98 -5.74 -4.63
CA ASN A 210 10.79 -6.46 -4.18
C ASN A 210 10.44 -6.04 -2.75
N ASN A 211 9.16 -5.99 -2.43
CA ASN A 211 8.68 -5.76 -1.07
C ASN A 211 7.40 -6.57 -0.84
N PRO A 212 7.28 -7.31 0.27
CA PRO A 212 6.17 -8.24 0.49
C PRO A 212 4.80 -7.56 0.61
N ALA A 213 4.72 -6.38 1.24
CA ALA A 213 3.48 -5.61 1.34
C ALA A 213 3.02 -5.13 -0.05
N VAL A 214 3.96 -4.56 -0.80
CA VAL A 214 3.72 -4.05 -2.15
C VAL A 214 3.28 -5.18 -3.09
N VAL A 215 3.96 -6.32 -3.04
CA VAL A 215 3.62 -7.50 -3.84
C VAL A 215 2.23 -8.03 -3.48
N ALA A 216 1.87 -8.08 -2.20
CA ALA A 216 0.54 -8.51 -1.77
C ALA A 216 -0.57 -7.58 -2.31
N ASN A 217 -0.39 -6.26 -2.18
CA ASN A 217 -1.34 -5.27 -2.70
C ASN A 217 -1.44 -5.31 -4.23
N ALA A 218 -0.33 -5.49 -4.93
CA ALA A 218 -0.28 -5.60 -6.39
C ALA A 218 -0.93 -6.90 -6.91
N LEU A 219 -0.78 -8.01 -6.18
CA LEU A 219 -1.39 -9.29 -6.56
C LEU A 219 -2.91 -9.27 -6.46
N TYR A 220 -3.50 -8.55 -5.50
CA TYR A 220 -4.96 -8.54 -5.28
C TYR A 220 -5.78 -8.31 -6.57
N PRO A 221 -5.58 -7.20 -7.33
CA PRO A 221 -6.33 -6.98 -8.57
C PRO A 221 -5.94 -7.93 -9.70
N VAL A 222 -4.68 -8.41 -9.76
CA VAL A 222 -4.23 -9.40 -10.75
C VAL A 222 -4.99 -10.72 -10.57
N LEU A 223 -5.16 -11.16 -9.32
CA LEU A 223 -5.91 -12.37 -9.01
C LEU A 223 -7.41 -12.19 -9.30
N CYS A 224 -7.99 -11.03 -9.01
CA CYS A 224 -9.36 -10.72 -9.40
C CYS A 224 -9.56 -10.78 -10.93
N GLU A 225 -8.61 -10.30 -11.74
CA GLU A 225 -8.69 -10.39 -13.20
C GLU A 225 -8.64 -11.84 -13.70
N LEU A 226 -7.77 -12.66 -13.11
CA LEU A 226 -7.66 -14.11 -13.41
C LEU A 226 -8.94 -14.85 -13.04
N GLU A 227 -9.54 -14.52 -11.88
CA GLU A 227 -10.78 -15.11 -11.39
C GLU A 227 -11.95 -14.91 -12.34
N CYS A 228 -12.07 -13.70 -12.89
CA CYS A 228 -13.12 -13.36 -13.84
C CYS A 228 -12.83 -13.90 -15.25
N GLY A 229 -11.77 -14.68 -15.45
CA GLY A 229 -11.38 -15.22 -16.75
C GLY A 229 -10.96 -14.13 -17.76
N ARG A 230 -10.64 -12.92 -17.27
CA ARG A 230 -10.24 -11.78 -18.11
C ARG A 230 -8.77 -11.82 -18.51
N ARG A 231 -7.98 -12.66 -17.84
CA ARG A 231 -6.59 -12.95 -18.16
C ARG A 231 -6.37 -14.46 -18.11
N ARG A 232 -5.51 -14.97 -19.00
CA ARG A 232 -5.14 -16.39 -19.00
C ARG A 232 -3.79 -16.59 -18.31
N PRO A 233 -3.62 -17.66 -17.51
CA PRO A 233 -2.34 -17.97 -16.86
C PRO A 233 -1.15 -18.17 -17.81
N ASP A 234 -1.39 -18.70 -19.01
CA ASP A 234 -0.39 -18.98 -20.04
C ASP A 234 -0.04 -17.75 -20.90
N GLU A 235 -0.77 -16.64 -20.75
CA GLU A 235 -0.50 -15.40 -21.46
C GLU A 235 0.93 -14.93 -21.16
N ARG A 236 1.68 -14.57 -22.21
CA ARG A 236 3.05 -14.05 -22.12
C ARG A 236 3.02 -12.55 -21.91
N ILE A 237 3.81 -12.08 -20.96
CA ILE A 237 4.02 -10.68 -20.62
C ILE A 237 5.45 -10.31 -21.00
N ALA A 238 5.58 -9.27 -21.81
CA ALA A 238 6.88 -8.65 -22.09
C ALA A 238 7.37 -7.91 -20.85
N LEU A 239 8.49 -8.35 -20.30
CA LEU A 239 9.15 -7.71 -19.17
C LEU A 239 10.19 -6.73 -19.68
N ARG A 240 10.33 -5.63 -18.96
CA ARG A 240 11.32 -4.59 -19.25
C ARG A 240 11.96 -4.14 -17.95
N GLU A 241 13.28 -4.10 -17.92
CA GLU A 241 14.04 -3.69 -16.74
C GLU A 241 15.21 -2.80 -17.14
N PHE A 242 15.31 -1.64 -16.52
CA PHE A 242 16.45 -0.75 -16.69
C PHE A 242 17.47 -0.99 -15.58
N VAL A 243 18.74 -0.92 -15.95
CA VAL A 243 19.88 -1.04 -15.03
C VAL A 243 20.70 0.23 -15.17
N GLU A 244 21.12 0.81 -14.04
CA GLU A 244 21.81 2.10 -13.97
C GLU A 244 22.98 2.24 -14.96
N THR A 245 23.69 1.15 -15.25
CA THR A 245 24.87 1.11 -16.13
C THR A 245 24.55 0.93 -17.61
N SER A 246 23.28 0.75 -17.99
CA SER A 246 22.86 0.47 -19.36
C SER A 246 21.94 1.55 -19.90
N GLU A 247 22.17 1.98 -21.15
CA GLU A 247 21.27 2.89 -21.87
C GLU A 247 20.05 2.16 -22.45
N ALA A 248 20.20 0.87 -22.75
CA ALA A 248 19.11 0.02 -23.24
C ALA A 248 18.51 -0.80 -22.09
N PRO A 249 17.18 -0.99 -22.06
CA PRO A 249 16.54 -1.89 -21.12
C PRO A 249 16.90 -3.35 -21.42
N ILE A 250 17.00 -4.15 -20.37
CA ILE A 250 16.91 -5.61 -20.48
C ILE A 250 15.44 -5.94 -20.80
N VAL A 251 15.24 -6.82 -21.76
CA VAL A 251 13.91 -7.30 -22.15
C VAL A 251 13.84 -8.80 -22.01
N ALA A 252 12.70 -9.30 -21.53
CA ALA A 252 12.43 -10.73 -21.40
C ALA A 252 10.94 -10.99 -21.58
N GLU A 253 10.55 -12.26 -21.50
CA GLU A 253 9.14 -12.65 -21.43
C GLU A 253 8.93 -13.64 -20.30
N ALA A 254 7.79 -13.51 -19.62
CA ALA A 254 7.35 -14.43 -18.60
C ALA A 254 5.84 -14.70 -18.75
N THR A 255 5.38 -15.89 -18.36
CA THR A 255 3.93 -16.14 -18.32
C THR A 255 3.32 -15.50 -17.08
N VAL A 256 2.05 -15.11 -17.17
CA VAL A 256 1.28 -14.62 -16.00
C VAL A 256 1.39 -15.60 -14.83
N ALA A 257 1.29 -16.90 -15.11
CA ALA A 257 1.41 -17.94 -14.10
C ALA A 257 2.78 -17.94 -13.41
N SER A 258 3.87 -17.76 -14.15
CA SER A 258 5.21 -17.71 -13.57
C SER A 258 5.40 -16.50 -12.65
N ILE A 259 4.86 -15.34 -13.02
CA ILE A 259 4.93 -14.10 -12.23
C ILE A 259 4.11 -14.24 -10.94
N VAL A 260 2.86 -14.72 -11.06
CA VAL A 260 1.96 -14.89 -9.92
C VAL A 260 2.52 -15.91 -8.94
N ARG A 261 2.99 -17.08 -9.40
CA ARG A 261 3.57 -18.11 -8.52
C ARG A 261 4.83 -17.62 -7.80
N ALA A 262 5.75 -16.97 -8.51
CA ALA A 262 6.96 -16.43 -7.90
C ALA A 262 6.61 -15.36 -6.84
N SER A 263 5.65 -14.48 -7.14
CA SER A 263 5.20 -13.43 -6.24
C SER A 263 4.49 -13.97 -4.99
N LEU A 264 3.63 -14.99 -5.15
CA LEU A 264 2.98 -15.66 -4.02
C LEU A 264 3.98 -16.41 -3.14
N ALA A 265 4.92 -17.13 -3.74
CA ALA A 265 6.00 -17.81 -3.00
C ALA A 265 6.86 -16.81 -2.22
N TYR A 266 7.20 -15.66 -2.83
CA TYR A 266 7.95 -14.60 -2.16
C TYR A 266 7.23 -14.04 -0.92
N VAL A 267 5.92 -13.79 -1.04
CA VAL A 267 5.09 -13.33 0.09
C VAL A 267 4.97 -14.42 1.17
N ALA A 268 4.79 -15.67 0.78
CA ALA A 268 4.72 -16.79 1.72
C ALA A 268 6.03 -16.98 2.49
N ASP A 269 7.17 -16.94 1.80
CA ASP A 269 8.49 -17.02 2.43
C ASP A 269 8.70 -15.92 3.47
N PHE A 270 8.25 -14.69 3.19
CA PHE A 270 8.33 -13.58 4.15
C PHE A 270 7.57 -13.88 5.45
N VAL A 271 6.38 -14.49 5.35
CA VAL A 271 5.58 -14.88 6.52
C VAL A 271 6.22 -16.05 7.27
N HIS A 272 6.59 -17.12 6.55
CA HIS A 272 7.15 -18.35 7.13
C HIS A 272 8.53 -18.15 7.75
N ALA A 273 9.39 -17.35 7.11
CA ALA A 273 10.68 -16.95 7.68
C ALA A 273 10.52 -15.97 8.85
N GLY A 274 9.32 -15.45 9.08
CA GLY A 274 9.02 -14.54 10.17
C GLY A 274 9.70 -13.18 10.05
N GLN A 275 10.01 -12.77 8.82
CA GLN A 275 10.64 -11.49 8.48
C GLN A 275 9.73 -10.29 8.81
N TRP A 276 8.42 -10.53 8.89
CA TRP A 276 7.41 -9.52 9.27
C TRP A 276 7.66 -8.89 10.65
N ARG A 277 8.42 -9.52 11.54
CA ARG A 277 8.70 -9.00 12.89
C ARG A 277 9.35 -7.62 12.89
N GLU A 278 10.06 -7.28 11.82
CA GLU A 278 10.74 -6.00 11.62
C GLU A 278 9.95 -5.05 10.71
N GLY A 279 8.73 -5.42 10.31
CA GLY A 279 8.00 -4.76 9.24
C GLY A 279 8.67 -5.03 7.88
N CYS A 280 8.55 -4.08 6.97
CA CYS A 280 9.26 -4.08 5.70
C CYS A 280 9.65 -2.65 5.29
N ARG A 281 10.39 -2.51 4.18
CA ARG A 281 11.00 -1.23 3.75
C ARG A 281 10.07 -0.01 3.81
N TYR A 282 8.80 -0.16 3.43
CA TYR A 282 7.83 0.95 3.37
C TYR A 282 6.79 0.89 4.49
N TYR A 283 6.74 -0.19 5.26
CA TYR A 283 5.78 -0.41 6.34
C TYR A 283 6.53 -0.93 7.56
N ALA A 284 7.06 0.00 8.36
CA ALA A 284 7.83 -0.34 9.55
C ALA A 284 6.98 -1.03 10.63
N LEU A 285 5.65 -0.84 10.57
CA LEU A 285 4.67 -1.52 11.42
C LEU A 285 4.49 -2.99 10.99
N PRO A 286 4.83 -3.99 11.83
CA PRO A 286 4.69 -5.42 11.49
C PRO A 286 3.27 -5.86 11.09
N ASP A 287 2.25 -5.26 11.71
CA ASP A 287 0.85 -5.65 11.50
C ASP A 287 0.33 -5.21 10.11
N ALA A 288 0.99 -4.25 9.44
CA ALA A 288 0.59 -3.78 8.10
C ALA A 288 0.82 -4.83 6.99
N PRO A 289 2.05 -5.35 6.75
CA PRO A 289 2.23 -6.41 5.76
C PRO A 289 1.43 -7.66 6.10
N LEU A 290 1.29 -8.02 7.39
CA LEU A 290 0.45 -9.16 7.81
C LEU A 290 -1.01 -8.96 7.41
N CYS A 291 -1.57 -7.77 7.62
CA CYS A 291 -2.93 -7.43 7.23
C CYS A 291 -3.15 -7.55 5.72
N PHE A 292 -2.25 -6.99 4.90
CA PHE A 292 -2.37 -7.05 3.44
C PHE A 292 -2.30 -8.48 2.92
N ILE A 293 -1.41 -9.30 3.46
CA ILE A 293 -1.27 -10.70 3.09
C ILE A 293 -2.49 -11.52 3.55
N ALA A 294 -3.01 -11.26 4.75
CA ALA A 294 -4.21 -11.92 5.25
C ALA A 294 -5.47 -11.55 4.45
N GLU A 295 -5.60 -10.30 4.01
CA GLU A 295 -6.67 -9.86 3.09
C GLU A 295 -6.58 -10.61 1.75
N LEU A 296 -5.38 -10.71 1.16
CA LEU A 296 -5.15 -11.47 -0.07
C LEU A 296 -5.55 -12.94 0.11
N ALA A 297 -5.07 -13.59 1.18
CA ALA A 297 -5.35 -15.00 1.46
C ALA A 297 -6.83 -15.26 1.79
N ALA A 298 -7.50 -14.35 2.49
CA ALA A 298 -8.93 -14.47 2.78
C ALA A 298 -9.81 -14.29 1.53
N ARG A 299 -9.46 -13.34 0.66
CA ARG A 299 -10.15 -13.13 -0.63
C ARG A 299 -9.95 -14.32 -1.58
N HIS A 300 -8.75 -14.91 -1.56
CA HIS A 300 -8.34 -16.01 -2.44
C HIS A 300 -7.87 -17.23 -1.61
N PRO A 301 -8.80 -18.01 -1.02
CA PRO A 301 -8.46 -19.10 -0.08
C PRO A 301 -7.50 -20.14 -0.65
N VAL A 302 -7.50 -20.32 -1.96
CA VAL A 302 -6.63 -21.28 -2.66
C VAL A 302 -5.13 -21.00 -2.48
N ILE A 303 -4.76 -19.77 -2.13
CA ILE A 303 -3.37 -19.44 -1.77
C ILE A 303 -2.96 -20.18 -0.49
N ASP A 304 -3.88 -20.30 0.46
CA ASP A 304 -3.67 -21.03 1.71
C ASP A 304 -3.38 -22.52 1.45
N ASP A 305 -4.15 -23.14 0.56
CA ASP A 305 -3.95 -24.55 0.19
C ASP A 305 -2.55 -24.81 -0.40
N ALA A 306 -2.01 -23.84 -1.16
CA ALA A 306 -0.72 -23.97 -1.82
C ALA A 306 0.48 -23.62 -0.94
N HIS A 307 0.32 -22.69 -0.01
CA HIS A 307 1.44 -22.11 0.73
C HIS A 307 1.31 -22.23 2.26
N GLY A 308 0.21 -22.74 2.80
CA GLY A 308 -0.02 -22.86 4.24
C GLY A 308 0.04 -21.51 4.98
N LEU A 309 -0.47 -20.45 4.35
CA LEU A 309 -0.37 -19.08 4.88
C LEU A 309 -1.19 -18.87 6.14
N ARG A 310 -2.40 -19.43 6.23
CA ARG A 310 -3.32 -19.19 7.34
C ARG A 310 -2.74 -19.68 8.67
N PRO A 311 -2.21 -20.91 8.81
CA PRO A 311 -1.55 -21.31 10.06
C PRO A 311 -0.39 -20.37 10.45
N ALA A 312 0.43 -19.94 9.49
CA ALA A 312 1.58 -19.07 9.75
C ALA A 312 1.14 -17.65 10.18
N LEU A 313 0.13 -17.08 9.51
CA LEU A 313 -0.46 -15.79 9.88
C LEU A 313 -1.15 -15.86 11.25
N ARG A 314 -1.81 -16.98 11.58
CA ARG A 314 -2.37 -17.20 12.92
C ARG A 314 -1.29 -17.16 14.00
N ALA A 315 -0.18 -17.86 13.77
CA ALA A 315 0.96 -17.83 14.68
C ALA A 315 1.54 -16.41 14.83
N ALA A 316 1.65 -15.67 13.72
CA ALA A 316 2.13 -14.29 13.74
C ALA A 316 1.22 -13.36 14.56
N VAL A 317 -0.11 -13.47 14.43
CA VAL A 317 -1.08 -12.71 15.24
C VAL A 317 -0.91 -13.01 16.73
N ILE A 318 -0.82 -14.29 17.09
CA ILE A 318 -0.64 -14.73 18.49
C ILE A 318 0.67 -14.19 19.07
N GLU A 319 1.76 -14.25 18.30
CA GLU A 319 3.04 -13.71 18.71
C GLU A 319 2.97 -12.19 18.90
N ARG A 320 2.36 -11.47 17.96
CA ARG A 320 2.21 -10.01 18.02
C ARG A 320 1.43 -9.54 19.25
N ARG A 321 0.44 -10.29 19.72
CA ARG A 321 -0.31 -9.97 20.95
C ARG A 321 0.56 -9.90 22.20
N THR A 322 1.66 -10.64 22.23
CA THR A 322 2.48 -10.83 23.44
C THR A 322 3.84 -10.13 23.35
N HIS A 323 4.30 -9.82 22.13
CA HIS A 323 5.63 -9.27 21.91
C HIS A 323 5.57 -7.80 21.52
N ALA A 324 5.76 -6.92 22.51
CA ALA A 324 6.03 -5.51 22.28
C ALA A 324 7.51 -5.32 21.91
N ARG A 325 7.78 -4.85 20.69
CA ARG A 325 9.13 -4.45 20.28
C ARG A 325 9.07 -3.10 19.58
N GLY A 326 9.82 -2.14 20.12
CA GLY A 326 10.06 -0.85 19.50
C GLY A 326 8.84 0.07 19.43
N PRO A 327 8.93 1.15 18.63
CA PRO A 327 7.93 2.21 18.56
C PRO A 327 6.63 1.79 17.84
N PHE A 328 6.55 0.56 17.33
CA PHE A 328 5.37 -0.03 16.69
C PHE A 328 4.72 -1.08 17.59
N GLY A 329 4.55 -0.71 18.85
CA GLY A 329 3.99 -1.56 19.90
C GLY A 329 2.60 -2.12 19.54
N PRO A 330 2.27 -3.34 19.99
CA PRO A 330 0.99 -3.98 19.71
C PRO A 330 -0.21 -3.25 20.34
N GLU A 331 0.03 -2.39 21.33
CA GLU A 331 -0.97 -1.57 22.02
C GLU A 331 -1.42 -0.35 21.22
N ARG A 332 -0.66 0.07 20.19
CA ARG A 332 -1.02 1.24 19.39
C ARG A 332 -2.31 0.97 18.59
N PRO A 333 -3.22 1.96 18.46
CA PRO A 333 -4.50 1.74 17.80
C PRO A 333 -4.41 1.23 16.35
N LEU A 334 -3.45 1.71 15.54
CA LEU A 334 -3.29 1.22 14.17
C LEU A 334 -2.83 -0.24 14.15
N SER A 335 -1.87 -0.60 15.02
CA SER A 335 -1.43 -1.99 15.21
C SER A 335 -2.60 -2.89 15.58
N ALA A 336 -3.43 -2.46 16.54
CA ALA A 336 -4.61 -3.19 16.99
C ALA A 336 -5.64 -3.37 15.88
N ALA A 337 -5.94 -2.31 15.12
CA ALA A 337 -6.87 -2.35 14.00
C ALA A 337 -6.42 -3.33 12.90
N LEU A 338 -5.17 -3.23 12.44
CA LEU A 338 -4.62 -4.11 11.41
C LEU A 338 -4.54 -5.57 11.89
N ARG A 339 -4.17 -5.79 13.16
CA ARG A 339 -4.15 -7.14 13.73
C ARG A 339 -5.53 -7.72 13.94
N ALA A 340 -6.54 -6.94 14.32
CA ALA A 340 -7.93 -7.39 14.40
C ALA A 340 -8.46 -7.84 13.03
N ILE A 341 -8.18 -7.06 11.98
CA ILE A 341 -8.52 -7.43 10.60
C ILE A 341 -7.81 -8.73 10.20
N THR A 342 -6.50 -8.81 10.48
CA THR A 342 -5.69 -10.02 10.22
C THR A 342 -6.29 -11.23 10.93
N ALA A 343 -6.58 -11.12 12.23
CA ALA A 343 -7.14 -12.18 13.06
C ALA A 343 -8.47 -12.69 12.50
N ALA A 344 -9.39 -11.78 12.17
CA ALA A 344 -10.68 -12.13 11.58
C ALA A 344 -10.50 -12.88 10.23
N ASN A 345 -9.61 -12.39 9.37
CA ASN A 345 -9.33 -12.98 8.06
C ASN A 345 -8.74 -14.40 8.14
N VAL A 346 -8.03 -14.73 9.22
CA VAL A 346 -7.44 -16.06 9.44
C VAL A 346 -8.24 -16.97 10.38
N GLY A 347 -9.44 -16.52 10.78
CA GLY A 347 -10.33 -17.27 11.66
C GLY A 347 -9.82 -17.39 13.11
N LEU A 348 -9.11 -16.37 13.60
CA LEU A 348 -8.83 -16.17 15.02
C LEU A 348 -9.84 -15.17 15.61
N ASP A 349 -10.14 -15.34 16.89
CA ASP A 349 -10.98 -14.39 17.62
C ASP A 349 -10.28 -13.02 17.71
N PRO A 350 -10.82 -11.94 17.12
CA PRO A 350 -10.23 -10.61 17.16
C PRO A 350 -10.56 -9.85 18.47
N GLN A 351 -11.35 -10.42 19.39
CA GLN A 351 -11.84 -9.74 20.57
C GLN A 351 -10.78 -8.99 21.39
N PRO A 352 -9.56 -9.53 21.64
CA PRO A 352 -8.53 -8.81 22.40
C PRO A 352 -8.13 -7.48 21.76
N GLU A 353 -7.98 -7.44 20.43
CA GLU A 353 -7.68 -6.20 19.71
C GLU A 353 -8.86 -5.24 19.71
N LEU A 354 -10.10 -5.76 19.62
CA LEU A 354 -11.29 -4.91 19.62
C LEU A 354 -11.51 -4.25 20.98
N GLU A 355 -11.25 -4.95 22.08
CA GLU A 355 -11.30 -4.38 23.43
C GLU A 355 -10.27 -3.26 23.61
N LEU A 356 -9.05 -3.47 23.11
CA LEU A 356 -8.01 -2.44 23.10
C LEU A 356 -8.42 -1.21 22.28
N LEU A 357 -9.01 -1.40 21.10
CA LEU A 357 -9.51 -0.29 20.29
C LEU A 357 -10.59 0.49 21.05
N LEU A 358 -11.59 -0.19 21.62
CA LEU A 358 -12.67 0.45 22.37
C LEU A 358 -12.14 1.20 23.60
N ALA A 359 -11.14 0.64 24.30
CA ALA A 359 -10.53 1.27 25.47
C ALA A 359 -9.69 2.52 25.14
N THR A 360 -9.19 2.63 23.90
CA THR A 360 -8.34 3.74 23.43
C THR A 360 -9.09 4.74 22.56
N GLN A 361 -10.37 4.50 22.29
CA GLN A 361 -11.23 5.40 21.53
C GLN A 361 -11.49 6.68 22.33
N ASP A 362 -11.37 7.83 21.68
CA ASP A 362 -11.69 9.11 22.31
C ASP A 362 -13.20 9.41 22.34
N ALA A 363 -13.57 10.52 23.00
CA ALA A 363 -14.97 10.95 23.10
C ALA A 363 -15.62 11.33 21.76
N SER A 364 -14.83 11.64 20.73
CA SER A 364 -15.33 11.92 19.37
C SER A 364 -15.60 10.61 18.59
N GLY A 365 -15.13 9.48 19.10
CA GLY A 365 -15.19 8.18 18.45
C GLY A 365 -14.05 7.93 17.46
N ALA A 366 -12.93 8.64 17.61
CA ALA A 366 -11.73 8.54 16.79
C ALA A 366 -10.51 8.08 17.60
N TRP A 367 -9.39 7.87 16.89
CA TRP A 367 -8.07 7.62 17.47
C TRP A 367 -7.12 8.69 16.92
N LEU A 368 -7.01 9.80 17.66
CA LEU A 368 -6.33 11.03 17.19
C LEU A 368 -4.82 11.03 17.36
N GLY A 369 -4.26 10.07 18.10
CA GLY A 369 -2.82 9.94 18.25
C GLY A 369 -2.14 9.66 16.91
N PHE A 370 -0.95 10.23 16.71
CA PHE A 370 -0.13 9.88 15.56
C PHE A 370 0.20 8.38 15.59
N ASP A 371 -0.03 7.71 14.47
CA ASP A 371 0.33 6.31 14.28
C ASP A 371 0.78 6.13 12.84
N CYS A 372 2.03 5.69 12.67
CA CYS A 372 2.68 5.64 11.36
C CYS A 372 2.28 4.36 10.62
N LEU A 373 1.66 4.51 9.45
CA LEU A 373 1.34 3.38 8.57
C LEU A 373 2.50 3.06 7.63
N TYR A 374 3.04 4.07 6.97
CA TYR A 374 4.06 3.89 5.94
C TYR A 374 5.23 4.86 6.09
N THR A 375 6.34 4.54 5.44
CA THR A 375 7.62 5.21 5.62
C THR A 375 8.31 5.40 4.27
N LEU A 376 8.77 6.62 3.99
CA LEU A 376 9.56 6.95 2.81
C LEU A 376 10.98 7.37 3.20
N GLY A 377 11.93 7.13 2.30
CA GLY A 377 13.35 7.40 2.53
C GLY A 377 14.21 6.15 2.43
N THR A 378 15.53 6.31 2.51
CA THR A 378 16.48 5.20 2.37
C THR A 378 17.17 4.88 3.69
N THR A 379 17.56 3.63 3.91
CA THR A 379 18.38 3.25 5.08
C THR A 379 19.77 3.94 5.08
N SER A 380 20.22 4.47 3.93
CA SER A 380 21.44 5.30 3.84
C SER A 380 21.22 6.78 4.15
N SER A 381 19.97 7.27 4.22
CA SER A 381 19.66 8.56 4.84
C SER A 381 19.45 8.31 6.33
N ARG A 382 20.14 9.08 7.18
CA ARG A 382 20.14 8.90 8.64
C ARG A 382 18.76 9.04 9.32
N LEU A 383 17.69 9.40 8.60
CA LEU A 383 16.35 9.68 9.15
C LEU A 383 15.24 9.37 8.10
N PRO A 384 14.49 8.26 8.22
CA PRO A 384 13.27 8.02 7.42
C PRO A 384 12.17 9.07 7.72
N VAL A 385 11.21 9.22 6.79
CA VAL A 385 10.01 10.07 6.97
C VAL A 385 8.82 9.15 7.19
N HIS A 386 8.13 9.34 8.31
CA HIS A 386 6.99 8.55 8.75
C HIS A 386 5.70 9.26 8.40
N PHE A 387 4.70 8.51 7.93
CA PHE A 387 3.41 9.05 7.55
C PHE A 387 2.31 8.32 8.30
N GLY A 388 1.46 9.10 8.95
CA GLY A 388 0.32 8.63 9.71
C GLY A 388 -0.89 9.52 9.47
N SER A 389 -2.08 9.04 9.80
CA SER A 389 -3.29 9.86 9.75
C SER A 389 -4.31 9.35 10.74
N ALA A 390 -4.82 10.23 11.60
CA ALA A 390 -5.92 9.89 12.51
C ALA A 390 -7.15 9.39 11.73
N ALA A 391 -7.37 9.92 10.51
CA ALA A 391 -8.45 9.45 9.64
C ALA A 391 -8.22 8.03 9.15
N LEU A 392 -6.98 7.66 8.79
CA LEU A 392 -6.65 6.29 8.42
C LEU A 392 -6.77 5.32 9.61
N THR A 393 -6.19 5.67 10.76
CA THR A 393 -6.29 4.86 11.98
C THR A 393 -7.74 4.63 12.35
N THR A 394 -8.56 5.69 12.33
CA THR A 394 -10.00 5.60 12.61
C THR A 394 -10.73 4.76 11.57
N ALA A 395 -10.40 4.89 10.28
CA ALA A 395 -11.02 4.10 9.22
C ALA A 395 -10.73 2.60 9.38
N LEU A 396 -9.48 2.24 9.65
CA LEU A 396 -9.07 0.85 9.87
C LEU A 396 -9.67 0.29 11.17
N ALA A 397 -9.76 1.09 12.23
CA ALA A 397 -10.42 0.69 13.47
C ALA A 397 -11.93 0.46 13.26
N VAL A 398 -12.62 1.33 12.51
CA VAL A 398 -14.04 1.13 12.13
C VAL A 398 -14.19 -0.15 11.31
N ARG A 399 -13.27 -0.41 10.38
CA ARG A 399 -13.27 -1.63 9.58
C ARG A 399 -13.04 -2.90 10.42
N ALA A 400 -12.16 -2.85 11.41
CA ALA A 400 -11.94 -3.92 12.36
C ALA A 400 -13.20 -4.21 13.20
N LEU A 401 -13.83 -3.15 13.75
CA LEU A 401 -15.04 -3.24 14.56
C LEU A 401 -16.25 -3.76 13.75
N GLY A 402 -16.30 -3.51 12.45
CA GLY A 402 -17.31 -4.06 11.54
C GLY A 402 -17.21 -5.57 11.27
N ARG A 403 -16.10 -6.23 11.66
CA ARG A 403 -15.87 -7.70 11.62
C ARG A 403 -16.19 -8.40 10.30
N ARG A 404 -16.06 -7.73 9.15
CA ARG A 404 -16.37 -8.33 7.86
C ARG A 404 -15.11 -8.92 7.22
N PRO A 405 -14.92 -10.24 7.06
CA PRO A 405 -13.87 -10.73 6.18
C PRO A 405 -14.20 -10.37 4.72
N PRO A 406 -13.21 -10.28 3.81
CA PRO A 406 -13.49 -10.14 2.39
C PRO A 406 -14.29 -11.35 1.90
N THR A 407 -15.15 -11.15 0.89
CA THR A 407 -15.92 -12.23 0.28
C THR A 407 -14.96 -13.22 -0.41
N ALA A 408 -14.89 -14.45 0.10
CA ALA A 408 -14.04 -15.49 -0.45
C ALA A 408 -14.40 -15.86 -1.89
N SER A 409 -13.39 -16.22 -2.67
CA SER A 409 -13.55 -16.74 -4.03
C SER A 409 -13.69 -18.25 -4.08
N ASP A 410 -14.65 -18.76 -4.87
CA ASP A 410 -14.83 -20.21 -5.14
C ASP A 410 -13.99 -20.71 -6.34
N ALA A 411 -12.84 -20.08 -6.56
CA ALA A 411 -12.40 -19.84 -7.92
C ALA A 411 -11.54 -20.98 -8.51
N ARG A 412 -11.99 -21.50 -9.67
CA ARG A 412 -11.42 -22.66 -10.38
C ARG A 412 -10.16 -22.36 -11.19
N TRP A 413 -9.84 -21.08 -11.43
CA TRP A 413 -8.68 -20.64 -12.22
C TRP A 413 -7.35 -21.14 -11.68
N TRP A 414 -7.28 -21.43 -10.38
CA TRP A 414 -6.07 -21.96 -9.74
C TRP A 414 -5.61 -23.29 -10.34
N ARG A 415 -6.54 -24.13 -10.82
CA ARG A 415 -6.15 -25.36 -11.54
C ARG A 415 -5.26 -25.06 -12.73
N ALA A 416 -5.58 -24.03 -13.51
CA ALA A 416 -4.73 -23.61 -14.62
C ALA A 416 -3.39 -22.97 -14.18
N LEU A 417 -3.27 -22.47 -12.94
CA LEU A 417 -1.97 -22.09 -12.37
C LEU A 417 -1.12 -23.28 -11.94
N VAL A 418 -1.73 -24.39 -11.52
CA VAL A 418 -1.03 -25.58 -11.00
C VAL A 418 -0.77 -26.61 -12.11
N GLU A 419 -1.72 -26.82 -13.01
CA GLU A 419 -1.69 -27.83 -14.09
C GLU A 419 -0.74 -27.46 -15.24
N ALA A 420 -0.30 -26.20 -15.34
CA ALA A 420 0.73 -25.75 -16.30
C ALA A 420 2.15 -26.28 -15.99
N GLN A 421 2.26 -27.35 -15.17
CA GLN A 421 3.49 -28.12 -14.93
C GLN A 421 3.53 -29.47 -15.69
N GLY A 422 2.60 -29.70 -16.61
CA GLY A 422 2.62 -30.86 -17.52
C GLY A 422 3.64 -30.75 -18.63
#